data_AF-C8WQQ6-F1
#
_entry.id   AF-C8WQQ6-F1
#
_cell.length_a   1.000
_cell.length_b   1.000
_cell.length_c   1.000
_cell.angle_alpha   90.00
_cell.angle_beta   90.00
_cell.angle_gamma   90.00
#
_symmetry.space_group_name_H-M   'P 1'
#
loop_
_entity.id
_entity.type
_entity.pdbx_description
1 polymer ?
#
loop_
_entity_poly.entity_id
_entity_poly.type
_entity_poly.pdbx_seq_one_letter_code
_entity_poly.pdbx_strand_id
1 'polypeptide(L)' 'MSDAFKVELAKELGFYDTVQREGWGGIKARDAGNMVKRAIEIAEQALAEKSGQR' A
#
# COMPACT_ATOMS: atom_id res chain seq x y z
N MET A 1 2.60 -7.62 -5.81
CA MET A 1 1.67 -6.50 -5.53
C MET A 1 1.11 -6.01 -6.85
N SER A 2 -0.20 -6.08 -7.07
CA SER A 2 -0.81 -5.58 -8.32
C SER A 2 -0.73 -4.06 -8.38
N ASP A 3 -0.75 -3.50 -9.59
CA ASP A 3 -0.66 -2.03 -9.75
C ASP A 3 -1.91 -1.31 -9.27
N ALA A 4 -3.09 -1.93 -9.41
CA ALA A 4 -4.33 -1.42 -8.82
C ALA A 4 -4.21 -1.26 -7.30
N PHE A 5 -3.69 -2.28 -6.61
CA PHE A 5 -3.53 -2.25 -5.16
C PHE A 5 -2.50 -1.20 -4.71
N LYS A 6 -1.39 -1.03 -5.45
CA LYS A 6 -0.45 0.06 -5.18
C LYS A 6 -1.14 1.43 -5.26
N VAL A 7 -1.97 1.65 -6.28
CA VAL A 7 -2.72 2.91 -6.45
C VAL A 7 -3.69 3.15 -5.29
N GLU A 8 -4.38 2.13 -4.82
CA GLU A 8 -5.28 2.25 -3.65
C GLU A 8 -4.51 2.65 -2.40
N LEU A 9 -3.37 2.01 -2.12
CA LEU A 9 -2.53 2.39 -0.98
C LEU A 9 -1.95 3.80 -1.13
N ALA A 10 -1.58 4.21 -2.34
CA ALA A 10 -1.10 5.57 -2.57
C ALA A 10 -2.19 6.61 -2.27
N LYS A 11 -3.47 6.30 -2.55
CA LYS A 11 -4.62 7.15 -2.20
C LYS A 11 -4.85 7.15 -0.69
N GLU A 12 -4.87 5.99 -0.06
CA GLU A 12 -5.04 5.84 1.39
C GLU A 12 -3.96 6.59 2.19
N LEU A 13 -2.72 6.53 1.72
CA LEU A 13 -1.55 7.14 2.37
C LEU A 13 -1.28 8.58 1.90
N GLY A 14 -2.09 9.12 0.99
CA GLY A 14 -2.06 10.53 0.60
C GLY A 14 -0.88 10.97 -0.27
N PHE A 15 -0.24 10.05 -1.00
CA PHE A 15 0.86 10.38 -1.93
C PHE A 15 0.53 10.07 -3.40
N TYR A 16 -0.72 9.73 -3.69
CA TYR A 16 -1.18 9.43 -5.05
C TYR A 16 -0.90 10.55 -6.06
N ASP A 17 -1.03 11.82 -5.66
CA ASP A 17 -0.77 12.96 -6.56
C ASP A 17 0.67 12.99 -7.06
N THR A 18 1.64 12.62 -6.20
CA THR A 18 3.05 12.47 -6.60
C THR A 18 3.20 11.35 -7.61
N VAL A 19 2.53 10.22 -7.41
CA VAL A 19 2.56 9.10 -8.36
C VAL A 19 1.97 9.50 -9.72
N GLN A 20 0.90 10.30 -9.74
CA GLN A 20 0.31 10.78 -10.99
C GLN A 20 1.22 11.76 -11.74
N ARG A 21 1.89 12.65 -11.02
CA ARG A 21 2.73 13.70 -11.63
C ARG A 21 4.12 13.23 -12.01
N GLU A 22 4.76 12.45 -11.14
CA GLU A 22 6.18 12.12 -11.20
C GLU A 22 6.42 10.61 -11.36
N GLY A 23 5.35 9.82 -11.34
CA GLY A 23 5.44 8.36 -11.32
C GLY A 23 5.92 7.83 -9.97
N TRP A 24 6.06 6.51 -9.89
CA TRP A 24 6.53 5.82 -8.68
C TRP A 24 7.96 6.17 -8.30
N GLY A 25 8.77 6.67 -9.25
CA GLY A 25 10.13 7.14 -8.98
C GLY A 25 10.20 8.47 -8.21
N GLY A 26 9.12 9.25 -8.20
CA GLY A 26 9.06 10.55 -7.52
C GLY A 26 8.67 10.49 -6.04
N ILE A 27 8.24 9.33 -5.54
CA ILE A 27 7.84 9.20 -4.13
C ILE A 27 9.06 9.18 -3.21
N LYS A 28 8.89 9.64 -1.97
CA LYS A 28 9.98 9.60 -0.99
C LYS A 28 10.16 8.17 -0.48
N ALA A 29 11.37 7.84 -0.02
CA ALA A 29 11.64 6.54 0.63
C ALA A 29 10.68 6.26 1.81
N ARG A 30 10.26 7.31 2.52
CA ARG A 30 9.25 7.22 3.59
C ARG A 30 7.88 6.78 3.07
N ASP A 31 7.45 7.29 1.93
CA ASP A 31 6.14 6.97 1.34
C ASP A 31 6.14 5.51 0.87
N ALA A 32 7.23 5.08 0.23
CA ALA A 32 7.44 3.68 -0.13
C ALA A 32 7.44 2.75 1.08
N GLY A 33 8.16 3.12 2.16
CA GLY A 33 8.19 2.36 3.41
C GLY A 33 6.83 2.24 4.07
N ASN A 34 6.07 3.34 4.13
CA ASN A 34 4.70 3.34 4.66
C ASN A 34 3.76 2.47 3.82
N MET A 35 3.88 2.51 2.50
CA MET A 35 3.10 1.67 1.58
C MET A 35 3.35 0.18 1.83
N VAL A 36 4.61 -0.22 1.96
CA VAL A 36 4.96 -1.63 2.24
C VAL A 36 4.46 -2.04 3.62
N LYS A 37 4.65 -1.20 4.65
CA LYS A 37 4.15 -1.46 5.99
C LYS A 37 2.63 -1.69 5.98
N ARG A 38 1.88 -0.81 5.31
CA ARG A 38 0.42 -0.92 5.21
C ARG A 38 -0.02 -2.19 4.48
N ALA A 39 0.69 -2.56 3.42
CA ALA A 39 0.42 -3.81 2.69
C ALA A 39 0.63 -5.05 3.56
N ILE A 40 1.64 -5.05 4.44
CA ILE A 40 1.89 -6.13 5.39
C ILE A 40 0.77 -6.20 6.43
N GLU A 41 0.37 -5.07 7.02
CA GLU A 41 -0.74 -5.01 7.99
C GLU A 41 -2.04 -5.59 7.41
N ILE A 42 -2.38 -5.25 6.16
CA ILE A 42 -3.55 -5.80 5.46
C ILE A 42 -3.42 -7.32 5.27
N ALA A 43 -2.24 -7.81 4.92
CA ALA A 43 -2.00 -9.24 4.76
C ALA A 43 -2.11 -9.98 6.09
N GLU A 44 -1.59 -9.41 7.18
CA GLU A 44 -1.70 -9.97 8.53
C GLU A 44 -3.17 -10.03 8.99
N GLN A 45 -3.95 -8.97 8.74
CA GLN A 45 -5.39 -8.93 9.01
C GLN A 45 -6.14 -10.03 8.25
N ALA A 46 -5.90 -10.14 6.94
CA ALA A 46 -6.54 -11.16 6.11
C ALA A 46 -6.19 -12.60 6.55
N LEU A 47 -4.95 -12.84 7.00
CA LEU A 47 -4.53 -14.13 7.55
C LEU A 47 -5.19 -14.45 8.89
N ALA A 48 -5.32 -13.45 9.77
CA ALA A 48 -6.00 -13.59 11.05
C ALA A 48 -7.49 -13.92 10.84
N GLU A 49 -8.17 -13.20 9.95
CA GLU A 49 -9.58 -13.45 9.58
C GLU A 49 -9.79 -14.87 9.03
N LYS A 50 -8.91 -15.30 8.10
CA LYS A 50 -8.95 -16.64 7.52
C LYS A 50 -8.71 -17.75 8.55
N SER A 51 -7.94 -17.47 9.60
CA SER A 51 -7.64 -18.45 10.65
C SER A 51 -8.79 -18.59 11.66
N GLY A 52 -9.55 -17.52 11.90
CA GLY A 52 -10.74 -17.55 12.77
C GLY A 52 -11.99 -18.16 12.12
N GLN A 53 -11.99 -18.33 10.78
CA GLN A 53 -13.07 -19.02 10.04
C GLN A 53 -12.89 -20.54 9.95
N ARG A 54 -11.86 -21.11 10.58
CA ARG A 54 -11.57 -22.55 10.58
C ARG A 54 -12.00 -23.24 11.86
#